data_AF-A0A1T0ASV8-F1
#
_entry.id   AF-A0A1T0ASV8-F1
#
_cell.length_a   1.000
_cell.length_b   1.000
_cell.length_c   1.000
_cell.angle_alpha   90.00
_cell.angle_beta   90.00
_cell.angle_gamma   90.00
#
_symmetry.space_group_name_H-M   'P 1'
#
loop_
_entity.id
_entity.type
_entity.pdbx_description
1 polymer ?
#
loop_
_entity_poly.entity_id
_entity_poly.type
_entity_poly.pdbx_seq_one_letter_code
_entity_poly.pdbx_strand_id
1 'polypeptide(L)'
;MEQPINISISDAAQAHFRKLLEQQEAGTNIRIFVVNPGTPSAECGVSYCPPNAVEASDTEFKFNQFSAFVDDLSLPFLDEAEIDYVTEQMGSQLTLKAPNAKMRKVADDAPFIERLDYVIQTQINPQLAGHGGRVILIEVTEDKYAILQFGGGCNGCSMVDVTLKEGIEKQLLLQFPDELVGVKDVTEHQHGEHSYY
;
A
#
# COMPACT_ATOMS: atom_id res chain seq x y z
N MET A 1 20.27 7.10 11.22
CA MET A 1 21.20 6.88 10.10
C MET A 1 20.42 6.06 9.11
N GLU A 2 19.90 6.70 8.06
CA GLU A 2 19.11 6.02 7.03
C GLU A 2 20.01 5.01 6.31
N GLN A 3 19.60 3.75 6.29
CA GLN A 3 20.30 2.71 5.54
C GLN A 3 20.07 2.95 4.05
N PRO A 4 21.10 2.83 3.20
CA PRO A 4 20.93 3.01 1.76
C PRO A 4 20.01 1.91 1.21
N ILE A 5 18.91 2.32 0.58
CA ILE A 5 17.93 1.42 -0.03
C ILE A 5 18.60 0.68 -1.19
N ASN A 6 18.53 -0.65 -1.17
CA ASN A 6 19.20 -1.51 -2.14
C ASN A 6 18.19 -2.13 -3.12
N ILE A 7 18.28 -1.75 -4.39
CA ILE A 7 17.50 -2.34 -5.50
C ILE A 7 18.46 -2.99 -6.47
N SER A 8 18.21 -4.25 -6.81
CA SER A 8 19.03 -5.02 -7.76
C SER A 8 18.25 -5.47 -8.98
N ILE A 9 18.90 -5.41 -10.14
CA ILE A 9 18.36 -5.92 -11.41
C ILE A 9 19.43 -6.83 -12.01
N SER A 10 19.08 -8.11 -12.22
CA SER A 10 20.01 -9.09 -12.77
C SER A 10 20.47 -8.71 -14.18
N ASP A 11 21.63 -9.19 -14.61
CA ASP A 11 22.14 -8.93 -15.96
C ASP A 11 21.16 -9.42 -17.05
N ALA A 12 20.47 -10.53 -16.80
CA ALA A 12 19.46 -11.06 -17.71
C ALA A 12 18.24 -10.13 -17.82
N ALA A 13 17.76 -9.61 -16.69
CA ALA A 13 16.69 -8.62 -16.67
C ALA A 13 17.13 -7.30 -17.31
N GLN A 14 18.36 -6.84 -17.07
CA GLN A 14 18.87 -5.62 -17.71
C GLN A 14 18.91 -5.76 -19.23
N ALA A 15 19.43 -6.89 -19.73
CA ALA A 15 19.46 -7.18 -21.16
C ALA A 15 18.05 -7.27 -21.77
N HIS A 16 17.07 -7.80 -21.01
CA HIS A 16 15.68 -7.81 -21.44
C HIS A 16 15.10 -6.40 -21.53
N PHE A 17 15.25 -5.57 -20.48
CA PHE A 17 14.78 -4.18 -20.50
C PHE A 17 15.44 -3.36 -21.60
N ARG A 18 16.74 -3.53 -21.85
CA ARG A 18 17.43 -2.82 -22.93
C ARG A 18 16.80 -3.07 -24.29
N LYS A 19 16.42 -4.32 -24.59
CA LYS A 19 15.70 -4.69 -25.83
C LYS A 19 14.31 -4.03 -25.91
N LEU A 20 13.60 -3.94 -24.78
CA LEU A 20 12.30 -3.26 -24.74
C LEU A 20 12.46 -1.75 -24.97
N LEU A 21 13.46 -1.14 -24.33
CA LEU A 21 13.77 0.28 -24.43
C LEU A 21 14.29 0.71 -25.81
N GLU A 22 14.90 -0.19 -26.59
CA GLU A 22 15.28 0.07 -28.00
C GLU A 22 14.08 0.40 -28.90
N GLN A 23 12.88 -0.04 -28.52
CA GLN A 23 11.64 0.21 -29.25
C GLN A 23 10.94 1.50 -28.79
N GLN A 24 11.47 2.15 -27.75
CA GLN A 24 10.92 3.38 -27.18
C GLN A 24 11.70 4.61 -27.68
N GLU A 25 11.16 5.79 -27.41
CA GLU A 25 11.86 7.03 -27.72
C GLU A 25 13.21 7.17 -26.97
N ALA A 26 14.15 7.87 -27.59
CA ALA A 26 15.49 8.04 -27.04
C ALA A 26 15.45 8.70 -25.65
N GLY A 27 16.18 8.12 -24.70
CA GLY A 27 16.20 8.58 -23.30
C GLY A 27 15.13 7.96 -22.41
N THR A 28 14.23 7.11 -22.95
CA THR A 28 13.31 6.33 -22.12
C THR A 28 14.08 5.34 -21.24
N ASN A 29 13.69 5.28 -19.98
CA ASN A 29 14.23 4.46 -18.91
C ASN A 29 13.13 3.60 -18.27
N ILE A 30 13.40 2.99 -17.12
CA ILE A 30 12.41 2.19 -16.37
C ILE A 30 11.99 2.94 -15.11
N ARG A 31 10.69 2.93 -14.79
CA ARG A 31 10.19 3.31 -13.46
C ARG A 31 9.82 2.04 -12.69
N ILE A 32 10.25 1.94 -11.43
CA ILE A 32 9.85 0.88 -10.51
C ILE A 32 8.96 1.51 -9.46
N PHE A 33 7.81 0.91 -9.19
CA PHE A 33 6.82 1.47 -8.27
C PHE A 33 6.13 0.39 -7.45
N VAL A 34 5.54 0.80 -6.33
CA VAL A 34 4.64 -0.03 -5.52
C VAL A 34 3.24 0.60 -5.54
N VAL A 35 2.25 -0.17 -6.00
CA VAL A 35 0.83 0.20 -5.90
C VAL A 35 0.34 -0.21 -4.53
N ASN A 36 -0.36 0.68 -3.82
CA ASN A 36 -0.80 0.47 -2.44
C ASN A 36 0.35 0.11 -1.49
N PRO A 37 1.43 0.92 -1.44
CA PRO A 37 2.60 0.62 -0.63
C PRO A 37 2.23 0.48 0.85
N GLY A 38 2.83 -0.50 1.53
CA GLY A 38 2.59 -0.73 2.94
C GLY A 38 1.23 -1.33 3.27
N THR A 39 0.44 -1.75 2.28
CA THR A 39 -0.77 -2.55 2.51
C THR A 39 -0.53 -4.02 2.12
N PRO A 40 -1.38 -4.96 2.52
CA PRO A 40 -1.29 -6.34 2.04
C PRO A 40 -1.65 -6.52 0.57
N SER A 41 -2.36 -5.56 -0.02
CA SER A 41 -2.63 -5.49 -1.46
C SER A 41 -1.51 -4.77 -2.22
N ALA A 42 -0.34 -4.60 -1.60
CA ALA A 42 0.80 -4.00 -2.27
C ALA A 42 1.24 -4.87 -3.44
N GLU A 43 1.38 -4.23 -4.60
CA GLU A 43 1.84 -4.84 -5.83
C GLU A 43 3.00 -4.03 -6.40
N CYS A 44 4.09 -4.72 -6.74
CA CYS A 44 5.23 -4.07 -7.36
C CYS A 44 5.10 -4.13 -8.87
N GLY A 45 5.45 -3.05 -9.53
CA GLY A 45 5.38 -2.94 -10.98
C GLY A 45 6.58 -2.24 -11.58
N VAL A 46 6.68 -2.36 -12.90
CA VAL A 46 7.60 -1.59 -13.72
C VAL A 46 6.86 -0.97 -14.89
N SER A 47 7.28 0.22 -15.31
CA SER A 47 6.77 0.90 -16.49
C SER A 47 7.87 1.63 -17.23
N TYR A 48 7.59 2.10 -18.45
CA TYR A 48 8.49 2.99 -19.17
C TYR A 48 8.48 4.38 -18.54
N CYS A 49 9.66 4.96 -18.38
CA CYS A 49 9.86 6.30 -17.84
C CYS A 49 10.54 7.17 -18.91
N PRO A 50 9.77 7.86 -19.78
CA PRO A 50 10.33 8.81 -20.72
C PRO A 50 10.93 10.03 -19.98
N PRO A 51 11.84 10.80 -20.61
CA PRO A 51 12.55 11.90 -19.94
C PRO A 51 11.63 12.97 -19.32
N ASN A 52 10.43 13.17 -19.86
CA ASN A 52 9.44 14.13 -19.37
C ASN A 52 8.56 13.59 -18.22
N ALA A 53 8.65 12.29 -17.91
CA ALA A 53 7.96 11.65 -16.80
C ALA A 53 8.85 11.46 -15.56
N VAL A 54 10.13 11.85 -15.64
CA VAL A 54 11.02 11.89 -14.48
C VAL A 54 10.65 13.10 -13.61
N GLU A 55 10.38 12.85 -12.34
CA GLU A 55 10.02 13.88 -11.37
C GLU A 55 11.23 14.28 -10.51
N ALA A 56 11.21 15.49 -9.95
CA ALA A 56 12.32 15.98 -9.12
C ALA A 56 12.50 15.19 -7.81
N SER A 57 11.43 14.54 -7.35
CA SER A 57 11.38 13.63 -6.21
C SER A 57 11.84 12.20 -6.57
N ASP A 58 12.10 11.90 -7.83
CA ASP A 58 12.53 10.55 -8.18
C ASP A 58 13.96 10.30 -7.71
N THR A 59 14.17 9.13 -7.11
CA THR A 59 15.51 8.59 -6.87
C THR A 59 15.97 7.81 -8.09
N GLU A 60 17.10 8.20 -8.66
CA GLU A 60 17.73 7.52 -9.80
C GLU A 60 18.67 6.40 -9.33
N PHE A 61 18.42 5.18 -9.81
CA PHE A 61 19.29 4.01 -9.66
C PHE A 61 19.99 3.72 -10.98
N LYS A 62 21.33 3.86 -11.02
CA LYS A 62 22.11 3.66 -12.24
C LYS A 62 22.53 2.20 -12.38
N PHE A 63 22.15 1.58 -13.50
CA PHE A 63 22.60 0.26 -13.90
C PHE A 63 23.47 0.36 -15.16
N ASN A 64 24.05 -0.76 -15.58
CA ASN A 64 25.02 -0.79 -16.68
C ASN A 64 24.41 -0.37 -18.02
N GLN A 65 23.10 -0.63 -18.24
CA GLN A 65 22.45 -0.48 -19.54
C GLN A 65 21.37 0.61 -19.61
N PHE A 66 20.86 1.07 -18.46
CA PHE A 66 19.84 2.10 -18.31
C PHE A 66 19.78 2.58 -16.84
N SER A 67 19.03 3.64 -16.56
CA SER A 67 18.69 4.06 -15.19
C SER A 67 17.27 3.62 -14.83
N ALA A 68 17.05 3.25 -13.58
CA ALA A 68 15.70 3.10 -13.04
C ALA A 68 15.35 4.31 -12.16
N PHE A 69 14.10 4.74 -12.20
CA PHE A 69 13.57 5.83 -11.38
C PHE A 69 12.50 5.29 -10.42
N VAL A 70 12.53 5.77 -9.18
CA VAL A 70 11.60 5.37 -8.12
C VAL A 70 11.10 6.61 -7.40
N ASP A 71 9.78 6.75 -7.27
CA ASP A 71 9.17 7.86 -6.56
C ASP A 71 9.31 7.71 -5.04
N ASP A 72 9.26 8.83 -4.31
CA ASP A 72 9.41 8.88 -2.85
C ASP A 72 8.40 8.01 -2.07
N LEU A 73 7.21 7.75 -2.61
CA LEU A 73 6.20 6.92 -1.93
C LEU A 73 6.55 5.43 -2.05
N SER A 74 7.08 5.02 -3.21
CA SER A 74 7.50 3.63 -3.46
C SER A 74 8.84 3.30 -2.83
N LEU A 75 9.75 4.27 -2.75
CA LEU A 75 11.15 4.07 -2.38
C LEU A 75 11.36 3.30 -1.07
N PRO A 76 10.68 3.62 0.07
CA PRO A 76 10.88 2.92 1.34
C PRO A 76 10.48 1.44 1.31
N PHE A 77 9.64 1.04 0.35
CA PHE A 77 9.06 -0.29 0.23
C PHE A 77 9.83 -1.19 -0.73
N LEU A 78 10.77 -0.62 -1.48
CA LEU A 78 11.59 -1.32 -2.47
C LEU A 78 12.99 -1.66 -1.94
N ASP A 79 13.26 -1.46 -0.65
CA ASP A 79 14.50 -1.96 -0.06
C ASP A 79 14.58 -3.49 -0.19
N GLU A 80 15.74 -3.97 -0.60
CA GLU A 80 16.03 -5.36 -0.96
C GLU A 80 15.19 -5.89 -2.14
N ALA A 81 14.65 -5.01 -2.99
CA ALA A 81 13.96 -5.45 -4.20
C ALA A 81 14.93 -6.07 -5.23
N GLU A 82 14.49 -7.13 -5.87
CA GLU A 82 15.21 -7.88 -6.90
C GLU A 82 14.32 -8.05 -8.14
N ILE A 83 14.82 -7.62 -9.29
CA ILE A 83 14.22 -7.90 -10.60
C ILE A 83 15.10 -8.88 -11.35
N ASP A 84 14.51 -9.99 -11.77
CA ASP A 84 15.17 -11.02 -12.55
C ASP A 84 14.35 -11.40 -13.79
N TYR A 85 15.01 -12.03 -14.77
CA TYR A 85 14.39 -12.53 -15.98
C TYR A 85 14.78 -13.99 -16.18
N VAL A 86 13.86 -14.88 -15.78
CA VAL A 86 14.09 -16.32 -15.80
C VAL A 86 13.58 -16.88 -17.13
N THR A 87 14.41 -17.68 -17.79
CA THR A 87 14.02 -18.40 -19.02
C THR A 87 13.98 -19.88 -18.72
N GLU A 88 12.79 -20.48 -18.79
CA GLU A 88 12.56 -21.91 -18.60
C GLU A 88 12.03 -22.55 -19.89
N GLN A 89 11.89 -23.88 -19.90
CA GLN A 89 11.43 -24.63 -21.07
C GLN A 89 10.01 -24.26 -21.52
N MET A 90 9.17 -23.77 -20.60
CA MET A 90 7.77 -23.38 -20.87
C MET A 90 7.61 -21.90 -21.25
N GLY A 91 8.68 -21.10 -21.19
CA GLY A 91 8.64 -19.67 -21.50
C GLY A 91 9.63 -18.85 -20.66
N SER A 92 9.63 -17.56 -20.91
CA SER A 92 10.45 -16.58 -20.20
C SER A 92 9.58 -15.63 -19.39
N GLN A 93 9.96 -15.34 -18.15
CA GLN A 93 9.18 -14.48 -17.26
C GLN A 93 10.10 -13.48 -16.52
N LEU A 94 9.69 -12.21 -16.54
CA LEU A 94 10.23 -11.21 -15.63
C LEU A 94 9.63 -11.42 -14.24
N THR A 95 10.47 -11.51 -13.23
CA THR A 95 10.08 -11.65 -11.82
C THR A 95 10.56 -10.44 -11.05
N LEU A 96 9.68 -9.85 -10.25
CA LEU A 96 9.99 -8.77 -9.32
C LEU A 96 9.63 -9.22 -7.92
N LYS A 97 10.65 -9.33 -7.06
CA LYS A 97 10.51 -9.66 -5.64
C LYS A 97 10.86 -8.42 -4.83
N ALA A 98 9.93 -7.93 -4.04
CA ALA A 98 10.20 -6.88 -3.08
C ALA A 98 9.72 -7.37 -1.71
N PRO A 99 10.61 -7.91 -0.86
CA PRO A 99 10.23 -8.52 0.41
C PRO A 99 9.57 -7.53 1.37
N ASN A 100 9.85 -6.23 1.17
CA ASN A 100 9.39 -5.13 2.00
C ASN A 100 8.20 -4.36 1.41
N ALA A 101 7.72 -4.74 0.22
CA ALA A 101 6.65 -4.01 -0.45
C ALA A 101 5.30 -4.17 0.23
N LYS A 102 5.03 -5.37 0.74
CA LYS A 102 3.84 -5.66 1.52
C LYS A 102 4.06 -5.19 2.95
N MET A 103 2.97 -4.77 3.58
CA MET A 103 2.92 -4.54 5.02
C MET A 103 3.60 -5.70 5.74
N ARG A 104 4.75 -5.45 6.38
CA ARG A 104 5.39 -6.44 7.25
C ARG A 104 4.37 -6.79 8.33
N LYS A 105 4.23 -8.08 8.66
CA LYS A 105 3.37 -8.51 9.78
C LYS A 105 3.78 -7.67 10.99
N VAL A 106 2.88 -6.81 11.45
CA VAL A 106 3.17 -5.94 12.59
C VAL A 106 3.58 -6.83 13.76
N ALA A 107 4.71 -6.54 14.37
CA ALA A 107 5.21 -7.32 15.49
C ALA A 107 4.18 -7.30 16.63
N ASP A 108 4.07 -8.38 17.38
CA ASP A 108 3.04 -8.50 18.42
C ASP A 108 3.19 -7.41 19.51
N ASP A 109 4.39 -6.81 19.65
CA ASP A 109 4.72 -5.72 20.58
C ASP A 109 4.66 -4.31 19.98
N ALA A 110 4.28 -4.15 18.71
CA ALA A 110 4.16 -2.84 18.08
C ALA A 110 3.04 -2.00 18.72
N PRO A 111 3.08 -0.66 18.56
CA PRO A 111 2.04 0.23 19.07
C PRO A 111 0.64 -0.20 18.66
N PHE A 112 -0.33 -0.08 19.57
CA PHE A 112 -1.72 -0.48 19.35
C PHE A 112 -2.30 0.08 18.03
N ILE A 113 -2.05 1.36 17.75
CA ILE A 113 -2.53 2.05 16.55
C ILE A 113 -2.03 1.35 15.27
N GLU A 114 -0.77 0.93 15.23
CA GLU A 114 -0.20 0.22 14.07
C GLU A 114 -0.82 -1.17 13.90
N ARG A 115 -1.02 -1.90 15.00
CA ARG A 115 -1.71 -3.20 14.96
C ARG A 115 -3.15 -3.07 14.51
N LEU A 116 -3.85 -2.04 14.98
CA LEU A 116 -5.23 -1.77 14.62
C LEU A 116 -5.35 -1.40 13.14
N ASP A 117 -4.52 -0.48 12.65
CA ASP A 117 -4.52 -0.11 11.23
C ASP A 117 -4.17 -1.32 10.35
N TYR A 118 -3.18 -2.14 10.74
CA TYR A 118 -2.86 -3.38 10.03
C TYR A 118 -4.09 -4.29 9.87
N VAL A 119 -4.87 -4.50 10.94
CA VAL A 119 -6.09 -5.33 10.87
C VAL A 119 -7.13 -4.69 9.97
N ILE A 120 -7.29 -3.37 10.04
CA ILE A 120 -8.21 -2.64 9.16
C ILE A 120 -7.81 -2.83 7.69
N GLN A 121 -6.54 -2.66 7.35
CA GLN A 121 -6.07 -2.80 5.97
C GLN A 121 -6.06 -4.26 5.48
N THR A 122 -5.84 -5.23 6.37
CA THR A 122 -5.59 -6.63 5.99
C THR A 122 -6.75 -7.58 6.15
N GLN A 123 -7.73 -7.23 6.98
CA GLN A 123 -8.89 -8.07 7.24
C GLN A 123 -10.18 -7.33 6.95
N ILE A 124 -10.32 -6.08 7.38
CA ILE A 124 -11.58 -5.34 7.24
C ILE A 124 -11.77 -4.83 5.81
N ASN A 125 -10.84 -4.02 5.30
CA ASN A 125 -10.94 -3.40 3.97
C ASN A 125 -11.08 -4.41 2.82
N PRO A 126 -10.40 -5.57 2.82
CA PRO A 126 -10.64 -6.59 1.80
C PRO A 126 -12.08 -7.12 1.80
N GLN A 127 -12.70 -7.29 2.98
CA GLN A 127 -14.11 -7.70 3.08
C GLN A 127 -15.04 -6.59 2.56
N LEU A 128 -14.74 -5.33 2.88
CA LEU A 128 -15.53 -4.17 2.44
C LEU A 128 -15.42 -3.91 0.94
N ALA A 129 -14.23 -4.11 0.36
CA ALA A 129 -13.96 -3.86 -1.05
C ALA A 129 -14.85 -4.71 -1.96
N GLY A 130 -15.21 -5.94 -1.54
CA GLY A 130 -16.17 -6.79 -2.26
C GLY A 130 -17.56 -6.16 -2.44
N HIS A 131 -17.91 -5.19 -1.60
CA HIS A 131 -19.14 -4.41 -1.65
C HIS A 131 -18.90 -2.95 -2.09
N GLY A 132 -17.71 -2.63 -2.61
CA GLY A 132 -17.31 -1.29 -3.00
C GLY A 132 -17.13 -0.34 -1.82
N GLY A 133 -17.03 -0.84 -0.59
CA GLY A 133 -16.78 -0.08 0.63
C GLY A 133 -15.31 -0.06 1.05
N ARG A 134 -14.94 0.88 1.91
CA ARG A 134 -13.65 0.99 2.59
C ARG A 134 -13.84 1.70 3.91
N VAL A 135 -12.90 1.52 4.83
CA VAL A 135 -12.80 2.28 6.06
C VAL A 135 -11.36 2.78 6.24
N ILE A 136 -11.23 3.96 6.85
CA ILE A 136 -9.95 4.59 7.17
C ILE A 136 -9.93 4.86 8.67
N LEU A 137 -8.85 4.47 9.36
CA LEU A 137 -8.62 4.87 10.74
C LEU A 137 -8.19 6.34 10.78
N ILE A 138 -8.95 7.18 11.50
CA ILE A 138 -8.65 8.59 11.68
C ILE A 138 -7.78 8.77 12.93
N GLU A 139 -8.23 8.23 14.05
CA GLU A 139 -7.51 8.29 15.33
C GLU A 139 -8.01 7.21 16.29
N VAL A 140 -7.28 7.04 17.39
CA VAL A 140 -7.73 6.31 18.57
C VAL A 140 -7.77 7.30 19.72
N THR A 141 -8.94 7.46 20.35
CA THR A 141 -9.12 8.38 21.47
C THR A 141 -8.44 7.86 22.74
N GLU A 142 -8.19 8.75 23.71
CA GLU A 142 -7.68 8.36 25.03
C GLU A 142 -8.61 7.35 25.74
N ASP A 143 -9.91 7.44 25.49
CA ASP A 143 -10.94 6.51 25.98
C ASP A 143 -11.01 5.19 25.19
N LYS A 144 -9.99 4.88 24.36
CA LYS A 144 -9.87 3.65 23.57
C LYS A 144 -10.99 3.43 22.54
N TYR A 145 -11.51 4.51 21.94
CA TYR A 145 -12.39 4.40 20.77
C TYR A 145 -11.61 4.60 19.48
N ALA A 146 -11.81 3.71 18.51
CA ALA A 146 -11.31 3.92 17.15
C ALA A 146 -12.28 4.81 16.38
N ILE A 147 -11.81 5.96 15.92
CA ILE A 147 -12.58 6.84 15.04
C ILE A 147 -12.31 6.42 13.60
N LEU A 148 -13.36 5.96 12.94
CA LEU A 148 -13.30 5.43 11.58
C LEU A 148 -14.06 6.33 10.61
N GLN A 149 -13.48 6.55 9.43
CA GLN A 149 -14.16 7.15 8.30
C GLN A 149 -14.53 6.07 7.29
N PHE A 150 -15.83 5.87 7.09
CA PHE A 150 -16.37 4.98 6.09
C PHE A 150 -16.43 5.67 4.72
N GLY A 151 -16.16 4.93 3.66
CA GLY A 151 -16.24 5.43 2.28
C GLY A 151 -16.58 4.33 1.29
N GLY A 152 -17.00 4.69 0.08
CA GLY A 152 -17.36 3.74 -0.98
C GLY A 152 -18.84 3.71 -1.36
N GLY A 153 -19.24 2.74 -2.20
CA GLY A 153 -20.48 2.73 -3.01
C GLY A 153 -21.83 2.81 -2.28
N CYS A 154 -21.88 2.79 -0.96
CA CYS A 154 -23.09 3.16 -0.22
C CYS A 154 -23.16 4.68 -0.04
N ASN A 155 -23.34 5.40 -1.15
CA ASN A 155 -23.88 6.76 -1.11
C ASN A 155 -25.37 6.68 -0.72
N GLY A 156 -25.66 6.57 0.57
CA GLY A 156 -26.97 6.95 1.12
C GLY A 156 -27.99 5.84 1.40
N CYS A 157 -27.58 4.61 1.74
CA CYS A 157 -28.52 3.59 2.23
C CYS A 157 -28.32 3.35 3.74
N SER A 158 -28.90 4.24 4.54
CA SER A 158 -28.79 4.36 6.01
C SER A 158 -28.96 3.09 6.85
N MET A 159 -29.50 1.99 6.29
CA MET A 159 -29.72 0.73 7.02
C MET A 159 -28.61 -0.31 6.78
N VAL A 160 -27.85 -0.19 5.68
CA VAL A 160 -26.70 -1.06 5.36
C VAL A 160 -25.48 -0.66 6.21
N ASP A 161 -25.33 0.64 6.46
CA ASP A 161 -24.19 1.22 7.17
C ASP A 161 -24.11 0.76 8.64
N VAL A 162 -25.25 0.57 9.31
CA VAL A 162 -25.31 0.15 10.73
C VAL A 162 -24.86 -1.30 10.91
N THR A 163 -25.36 -2.23 10.09
CA THR A 163 -25.00 -3.66 10.20
C THR A 163 -23.53 -3.89 9.89
N LEU A 164 -22.99 -3.14 8.92
CA LEU A 164 -21.59 -3.17 8.54
C LEU A 164 -20.71 -2.66 9.67
N LYS A 165 -21.06 -1.52 10.26
CA LYS A 165 -20.39 -0.95 11.43
C LYS A 165 -20.38 -1.92 12.60
N GLU A 166 -21.52 -2.52 12.94
CA GLU A 166 -21.61 -3.50 14.03
C GLU A 166 -20.73 -4.74 13.78
N GLY A 167 -20.65 -5.21 12.53
CA GLY A 167 -19.80 -6.34 12.15
C GLY A 167 -18.32 -6.03 12.35
N ILE A 168 -17.88 -4.85 11.90
CA ILE A 168 -16.50 -4.38 12.05
C ILE A 168 -16.16 -4.17 13.52
N GLU A 169 -17.03 -3.50 14.27
CA GLU A 169 -16.83 -3.26 15.69
C GLU A 169 -16.69 -4.58 16.46
N LYS A 170 -17.58 -5.55 16.23
CA LYS A 170 -17.47 -6.89 16.85
C LYS A 170 -16.15 -7.57 16.50
N GLN A 171 -15.73 -7.53 15.23
CA GLN A 171 -14.48 -8.14 14.82
C GLN A 171 -13.27 -7.48 15.50
N LEU A 172 -13.23 -6.15 15.53
CA LEU A 172 -12.13 -5.41 16.15
C LEU A 172 -12.08 -5.59 17.67
N LEU A 173 -13.23 -5.59 18.36
CA LEU A 173 -13.30 -5.86 19.80
C LEU A 173 -12.89 -7.30 20.15
N LEU A 174 -13.21 -8.28 19.30
CA LEU A 174 -12.75 -9.66 19.49
C LEU A 174 -11.23 -9.78 19.34
N GLN A 175 -10.63 -8.97 18.47
CA GLN A 175 -9.19 -9.01 18.21
C GLN A 175 -8.38 -8.18 19.21
N PHE A 176 -8.97 -7.11 19.76
CA PHE A 176 -8.31 -6.17 20.67
C PHE A 176 -9.12 -5.93 21.96
N PRO A 177 -9.46 -6.97 22.75
CA PRO A 177 -10.39 -6.86 23.86
C PRO A 177 -9.91 -5.95 25.01
N ASP A 178 -8.59 -5.84 25.20
CA ASP A 178 -8.01 -5.06 26.30
C ASP A 178 -7.61 -3.62 25.86
N GLU A 179 -7.62 -3.35 24.57
CA GLU A 179 -7.07 -2.13 23.96
C GLU A 179 -8.11 -1.29 23.24
N LEU A 180 -9.24 -1.87 22.84
CA LEU A 180 -10.33 -1.20 22.15
C LEU A 180 -11.63 -1.34 22.95
N VAL A 181 -12.30 -0.22 23.21
CA VAL A 181 -13.61 -0.17 23.87
C VAL A 181 -14.75 -0.14 22.86
N GLY A 182 -14.53 0.43 21.68
CA GLY A 182 -15.52 0.44 20.60
C GLY A 182 -15.07 1.23 19.38
N VAL A 183 -15.98 1.36 18.42
CA VAL A 183 -15.75 2.06 17.15
C VAL A 183 -16.78 3.18 16.98
N LYS A 184 -16.32 4.37 16.56
CA LYS A 184 -17.20 5.50 16.23
C LYS A 184 -16.98 5.95 14.80
N ASP A 185 -18.05 6.36 14.13
CA ASP A 185 -17.93 7.02 12.83
C ASP A 185 -17.45 8.46 13.04
N VAL A 186 -16.60 8.97 12.15
CA VAL A 186 -16.15 10.37 12.16
C VAL A 186 -17.33 11.36 12.15
N THR A 187 -18.45 11.02 11.51
CA THR A 187 -19.67 11.83 11.51
C THR A 187 -20.30 11.91 12.89
N GLU A 188 -20.34 10.81 13.66
CA GLU A 188 -20.84 10.79 15.04
C GLU A 188 -19.91 11.54 16.00
N HIS A 189 -18.60 11.53 15.72
CA HIS A 189 -17.61 12.29 16.47
C HIS A 189 -17.78 13.81 16.25
N GLN A 190 -18.05 14.25 15.03
CA GLN A 190 -18.27 15.67 14.71
C GLN A 190 -19.60 16.23 15.25
N HIS A 191 -20.63 15.39 15.40
CA HIS A 191 -21.92 15.83 15.95
C HIS A 191 -21.83 16.29 17.42
N GLY A 192 -20.72 16.03 18.10
CA GLY A 192 -20.46 16.50 19.47
C GLY A 192 -20.15 17.99 19.60
N GLU A 193 -19.63 18.67 18.56
CA GLU A 193 -19.20 20.08 18.67
C GLU A 193 -20.05 21.10 17.91
N HIS A 194 -20.87 20.72 16.93
CA HIS A 194 -21.69 21.68 16.17
C HIS A 194 -23.08 21.11 15.84
N SER A 195 -23.96 21.01 16.83
CA SER A 195 -25.39 20.79 16.61
C SER A 195 -26.16 22.11 16.75
N TYR A 196 -26.45 22.78 15.63
CA TYR A 196 -27.52 23.78 15.53
C TYR A 196 -28.56 23.31 14.52
N TYR A 197 -29.73 22.97 15.06
CA TYR A 197 -31.06 22.76 14.46
C TYR A 197 -31.30 21.62 13.48
#